data_AF-A0A958HN75-F1
#
_entry.id   AF-A0A958HN75-F1
#
_cell.length_a   1.000
_cell.length_b   1.000
_cell.length_c   1.000
_cell.angle_alpha   90.00
_cell.angle_beta   90.00
_cell.angle_gamma   90.00
#
_symmetry.space_group_name_H-M   'P 1'
#
loop_
_entity.id
_entity.type
_entity.pdbx_description
1 polymer ?
#
loop_
_entity_poly.entity_id
_entity_poly.type
_entity_poly.pdbx_seq_one_letter_code
_entity_poly.pdbx_strand_id
1 'polypeptide(L)'
;WSFMVVANTSNSMVQTMVPDELRGRVMGVYTLMFFGGMPLGSLLIGSMAELLTEPVTLAINAAIVLLVAGIVWLRLPFIRKLG
;
A
#
# COMPACT_ATOMS: atom_id res chain seq x y z
N TRP A 1 5.89 1.36 -15.47
CA TRP A 1 4.69 0.73 -16.06
C TRP A 1 3.88 -0.06 -15.03
N SER A 2 4.46 -1.03 -14.31
CA SER A 2 3.74 -1.82 -13.29
C SER A 2 3.10 -0.99 -12.18
N PHE A 3 3.81 0.00 -11.64
CA PHE A 3 3.26 0.91 -10.64
C PHE A 3 2.04 1.69 -11.14
N MET A 4 2.11 2.23 -12.38
CA MET A 4 1.00 2.97 -12.97
C MET A 4 -0.23 2.09 -13.19
N VAL A 5 -0.06 0.82 -13.57
CA VAL A 5 -1.17 -0.13 -13.71
C VAL A 5 -1.84 -0.37 -12.35
N VAL A 6 -1.06 -0.68 -11.31
CA VAL A 6 -1.58 -0.92 -9.95
C VAL A 6 -2.30 0.31 -9.40
N ALA A 7 -1.73 1.50 -9.59
CA ALA A 7 -2.34 2.75 -9.12
C ALA A 7 -3.67 3.03 -9.82
N ASN A 8 -3.74 2.89 -11.15
CA ASN A 8 -4.98 3.11 -11.90
C ASN A 8 -6.07 2.10 -11.55
N THR A 9 -5.73 0.80 -11.50
CA THR A 9 -6.69 -0.24 -11.10
C THR A 9 -7.22 -0.02 -9.69
N SER A 10 -6.35 0.36 -8.74
CA SER A 10 -6.76 0.66 -7.36
C SER A 10 -7.71 1.86 -7.31
N ASN A 11 -7.40 2.94 -8.04
CA ASN A 11 -8.26 4.11 -8.13
C ASN A 11 -9.64 3.77 -8.66
N SER A 12 -9.72 3.02 -9.77
CA SER A 12 -10.99 2.59 -10.35
C SER A 12 -11.78 1.69 -9.40
N MET A 13 -11.12 0.76 -8.71
CA MET A 13 -11.78 -0.14 -7.76
C MET A 13 -12.38 0.62 -6.56
N VAL A 14 -11.66 1.60 -6.01
CA VAL A 14 -12.20 2.44 -4.93
C VAL A 14 -13.37 3.27 -5.42
N GLN A 15 -13.30 3.83 -6.63
CA GLN A 15 -14.37 4.65 -7.18
C GLN A 15 -15.66 3.87 -7.49
N THR A 16 -15.56 2.59 -7.86
CA THR A 16 -16.73 1.75 -8.15
C THR A 16 -17.37 1.15 -6.90
N MET A 17 -16.62 0.97 -5.81
CA MET A 17 -17.15 0.43 -4.56
C MET A 17 -17.77 1.48 -3.62
N VAL A 18 -17.57 2.76 -3.90
CA VAL A 18 -18.02 3.86 -3.02
C VAL A 18 -19.28 4.53 -3.57
N PRO A 19 -20.32 4.74 -2.75
CA PRO A 19 -21.52 5.51 -3.12
C PRO A 19 -21.18 6.96 -3.54
N ASP A 20 -21.91 7.50 -4.51
CA ASP A 20 -21.66 8.85 -5.08
C ASP A 20 -21.57 9.95 -4.02
N GLU A 21 -22.45 9.91 -3.02
CA GLU A 21 -22.51 10.86 -1.90
C GLU A 21 -21.28 10.87 -0.99
N LEU A 22 -20.52 9.77 -0.94
CA LEU A 22 -19.33 9.62 -0.10
C LEU A 22 -18.03 9.62 -0.91
N ARG A 23 -18.10 9.67 -2.24
CA ARG A 23 -16.94 9.55 -3.13
C ARG A 23 -15.82 10.53 -2.77
N GLY A 24 -16.16 11.80 -2.55
CA GLY A 24 -15.17 12.83 -2.19
C GLY A 24 -14.47 12.56 -0.85
N ARG A 25 -15.23 12.10 0.15
CA ARG A 25 -14.68 11.76 1.49
C ARG A 25 -13.78 10.54 1.44
N VAL A 26 -14.21 9.47 0.77
CA VAL A 26 -13.41 8.24 0.66
C VAL A 26 -12.17 8.46 -0.20
N MET A 27 -12.27 9.19 -1.31
CA MET A 27 -11.10 9.53 -2.14
C MET A 27 -10.11 10.45 -1.39
N GLY A 28 -10.61 11.34 -0.52
CA GLY A 28 -9.77 12.14 0.37
C GLY A 28 -8.96 11.27 1.35
N VAL A 29 -9.61 10.31 2.02
CA VAL A 29 -8.92 9.36 2.91
C VAL A 29 -7.95 8.46 2.12
N TYR A 30 -8.35 7.99 0.94
CA TYR A 30 -7.49 7.20 0.06
C TYR A 30 -6.23 7.96 -0.34
N THR A 31 -6.36 9.23 -0.73
CA THR A 31 -5.23 10.09 -1.10
C THR A 31 -4.34 10.37 0.11
N LEU A 32 -4.94 10.65 1.27
CA LEU A 32 -4.20 10.84 2.53
C LEU A 32 -3.39 9.60 2.90
N MET A 33 -3.97 8.40 2.79
CA MET A 33 -3.24 7.16 3.07
C MET A 33 -2.11 6.94 2.06
N PHE A 34 -2.38 7.14 0.77
CA PHE A 34 -1.41 6.86 -0.29
C PHE A 34 -0.21 7.83 -0.27
N PHE A 35 -0.48 9.14 -0.19
CA PHE A 35 0.57 10.16 -0.21
C PHE A 35 1.09 10.51 1.19
N GLY A 36 0.23 10.48 2.22
CA GLY A 36 0.61 10.77 3.60
C GLY A 36 1.36 9.62 4.27
N GLY A 37 1.13 8.37 3.83
CA GLY A 37 1.89 7.21 4.31
C GLY A 37 3.36 7.23 3.85
N MET A 38 3.65 7.84 2.71
CA MET A 38 4.98 7.88 2.10
C MET A 38 6.03 8.63 2.96
N PRO A 39 5.81 9.89 3.41
CA PRO A 39 6.75 10.56 4.30
C PRO A 39 6.87 9.85 5.66
N LEU A 40 5.77 9.33 6.21
CA LEU A 40 5.80 8.55 7.45
C LEU A 40 6.66 7.29 7.32
N GLY A 41 6.50 6.56 6.21
CA GLY A 41 7.33 5.41 5.89
C GLY A 41 8.80 5.79 5.75
N SER A 42 9.11 6.91 5.08
CA SER A 42 10.50 7.39 4.96
C SER A 42 11.13 7.75 6.30
N LEU A 43 10.37 8.34 7.24
CA LEU A 43 10.84 8.66 8.59
C LEU A 43 11.11 7.38 9.40
N LEU A 44 10.21 6.40 9.33
CA LEU A 44 10.37 5.10 10.00
C LEU A 44 11.58 4.35 9.45
N ILE A 45 11.70 4.24 8.13
CA ILE A 45 12.81 3.52 7.49
C ILE A 45 14.13 4.26 7.72
N GLY A 46 14.14 5.59 7.63
CA GLY A 46 15.32 6.42 7.89
C GLY A 46 15.82 6.28 9.33
N SER A 47 14.93 6.39 10.32
CA SER A 47 15.30 6.18 11.73
C SER A 47 15.76 4.74 12.01
N MET A 48 15.17 3.74 11.36
CA MET A 48 15.68 2.36 11.44
C MET A 48 17.06 2.22 10.80
N ALA A 49 17.37 2.91 9.70
CA ALA A 49 18.68 2.89 9.04
C ALA A 49 19.77 3.65 9.81
N GLU A 50 19.41 4.51 10.76
CA GLU A 50 20.37 5.12 11.70
C GLU A 50 20.73 4.14 12.84
N LEU A 51 19.75 3.35 13.30
CA LEU A 51 19.93 2.38 14.39
C LEU A 51 20.51 1.04 13.91
N LEU A 52 20.19 0.64 12.68
CA LEU A 52 20.62 -0.59 12.02
C LEU A 52 21.38 -0.24 10.74
N THR A 53 22.29 -1.11 10.28
CA THR A 53 22.96 -0.89 8.99
C THR A 53 21.96 -0.92 7.83
N GLU A 54 22.20 -0.11 6.80
CA GLU A 54 21.35 0.03 5.60
C GLU A 54 20.88 -1.31 4.97
N PRO A 55 21.75 -2.32 4.73
CA PRO A 55 21.29 -3.61 4.17
C PRO A 55 20.33 -4.36 5.08
N VAL A 56 20.49 -4.26 6.41
CA VAL A 56 19.62 -4.95 7.38
C VAL A 56 18.24 -4.31 7.38
N THR A 57 18.18 -2.98 7.39
CA THR A 57 16.91 -2.24 7.30
C THR A 57 16.17 -2.56 6.01
N LEU A 58 16.88 -2.63 4.87
CA LEU A 58 16.27 -3.01 3.60
C LEU A 58 15.72 -4.44 3.63
N ALA A 59 16.48 -5.39 4.18
CA ALA A 59 16.06 -6.78 4.29
C ALA A 59 14.81 -6.95 5.17
N ILE A 60 14.74 -6.23 6.29
CA ILE A 60 13.57 -6.24 7.18
C ILE A 60 12.34 -5.70 6.43
N ASN A 61 12.47 -4.56 5.74
CA ASN A 61 11.37 -3.98 4.98
C ASN A 61 10.89 -4.91 3.86
N ALA A 62 11.81 -5.53 3.11
CA ALA A 62 11.47 -6.51 2.09
C ALA A 62 10.74 -7.73 2.68
N ALA A 63 11.19 -8.24 3.83
CA ALA A 63 10.54 -9.35 4.52
C ALA A 63 9.13 -9.00 4.98
N ILE A 64 8.92 -7.78 5.52
CA ILE A 64 7.59 -7.29 5.93
C ILE A 64 6.65 -7.22 4.72
N VAL A 65 7.10 -6.64 3.59
CA VAL A 65 6.29 -6.55 2.37
C VAL A 65 5.91 -7.93 1.85
N LEU A 66 6.86 -8.87 1.81
CA LEU A 66 6.60 -10.25 1.39
C LEU A 66 5.63 -10.98 2.33
N LEU A 67 5.77 -10.80 3.64
CA LEU A 67 4.86 -11.35 4.64
C LEU A 67 3.43 -10.84 4.43
N VAL A 68 3.27 -9.52 4.30
CA VAL A 68 1.96 -8.91 4.07
C VAL A 68 1.37 -9.39 2.75
N ALA A 69 2.14 -9.42 1.67
CA ALA A 69 1.70 -9.92 0.38
C ALA A 69 1.27 -11.40 0.44
N GLY A 70 2.05 -12.24 1.13
CA GLY A 70 1.72 -13.64 1.36
C GLY A 70 0.45 -13.82 2.18
N ILE A 71 0.29 -13.05 3.26
CA ILE A 71 -0.92 -13.06 4.09
C ILE A 71 -2.14 -12.64 3.25
N VAL A 72 -2.05 -11.55 2.50
CA VAL A 72 -3.13 -11.07 1.61
C VAL A 72 -3.48 -12.14 0.58
N TRP A 73 -2.47 -12.73 -0.07
CA TRP A 73 -2.67 -13.77 -1.07
C TRP A 73 -3.35 -15.02 -0.51
N LEU A 74 -3.04 -15.41 0.74
CA LEU A 74 -3.64 -16.56 1.42
C LEU A 74 -5.04 -16.27 1.99
N ARG A 75 -5.25 -15.08 2.57
CA ARG A 75 -6.45 -14.72 3.33
C ARG A 75 -7.56 -14.11 2.49
N LEU A 76 -7.23 -13.53 1.34
CA LEU A 76 -8.19 -12.87 0.44
C LEU A 76 -8.31 -13.64 -0.88
N PRO A 77 -8.83 -14.89 -0.87
CA PRO A 77 -9.03 -15.67 -2.09
C PRO A 77 -10.06 -15.02 -3.04
N PHE A 78 -10.83 -14.05 -2.55
CA PHE A 78 -11.73 -13.23 -3.38
C PHE A 78 -10.97 -12.39 -4.42
N ILE A 79 -9.76 -11.90 -4.10
CA ILE A 79 -8.92 -11.16 -5.07
C ILE A 79 -8.46 -12.07 -6.22
N ARG A 80 -8.33 -13.39 -5.96
CA ARG A 80 -7.99 -14.38 -7.00
C ARG A 80 -9.07 -14.58 -8.05
N LYS A 81 -10.31 -14.13 -7.79
CA LYS A 81 -11.46 -14.25 -8.71
C LYS A 81 -11.70 -12.98 -9.54
N LEU A 82 -10.97 -11.90 -9.25
CA LEU A 82 -11.11 -10.57 -9.87
C LEU A 82 -10.11 -10.33 -11.02
N GLY A 83 -9.20 -11.27 -11.27
CA GLY A 83 -8.33 -11.32 -12.45
C GLY A 83 -8.63 -12.54 -13.29
#